data_AF-A0A1X1TYD8-F1
#
_entry.id   AF-A0A1X1TYD8-F1
#
_cell.length_a   1.000
_cell.length_b   1.000
_cell.length_c   1.000
_cell.angle_alpha   90.00
_cell.angle_beta   90.00
_cell.angle_gamma   90.00
#
_symmetry.space_group_name_H-M   'P 1'
#
loop_
_entity.id
_entity.type
_entity.pdbx_description
1 polymer ?
#
loop_
_entity_poly.entity_id
_entity_poly.type
_entity_poly.pdbx_seq_one_letter_code
_entity_poly.pdbx_strand_id
1 'polypeptide(L)'
;MSEAQSWNFSGIEAGASSIAASVQTVQGLLDEGKQSLAKLAEAWGGSGSEAYQAVQNDWQTKSDELNNSLQSLSHTITEASAAMASTEHGVSGMFGG
;
A
#
# COMPACT_ATOMS: atom_id res chain seq x y z
N MET A 1 -22.31 3.80 -34.52
CA MET A 1 -22.41 2.99 -33.29
C MET A 1 -21.01 2.96 -32.70
N SER A 2 -20.65 3.99 -31.92
CA SER A 2 -19.39 3.94 -31.17
C SER A 2 -19.69 3.02 -30.00
N GLU A 3 -19.03 1.88 -29.97
CA GLU A 3 -18.94 1.04 -28.79
C GLU A 3 -18.21 1.92 -27.78
N ALA A 4 -18.98 2.68 -26.98
CA ALA A 4 -18.44 3.36 -25.82
C ALA A 4 -17.79 2.24 -25.03
N GLN A 5 -16.47 2.24 -25.09
CA GLN A 5 -15.61 1.29 -24.44
C GLN A 5 -16.03 1.35 -22.98
N SER A 6 -16.90 0.42 -22.56
CA SER A 6 -17.30 0.24 -21.18
C SER A 6 -16.08 -0.33 -20.50
N TRP A 7 -15.04 0.50 -20.35
CA TRP A 7 -13.89 0.18 -19.55
C TRP A 7 -14.46 -0.23 -18.20
N ASN A 8 -13.92 -1.32 -17.65
CA ASN A 8 -14.35 -1.89 -16.39
C ASN A 8 -13.91 -0.98 -15.22
N PHE A 9 -14.37 0.27 -15.22
CA PHE A 9 -14.00 1.32 -14.26
C PHE A 9 -14.40 0.91 -12.85
N SER A 10 -15.58 0.30 -12.70
CA SER A 10 -16.04 -0.28 -11.43
C SER A 10 -15.06 -1.35 -10.92
N GLY A 11 -14.52 -2.20 -11.80
CA GLY A 11 -13.50 -3.17 -11.42
C GLY A 11 -12.17 -2.53 -11.02
N ILE A 12 -11.79 -1.42 -11.66
CA ILE A 12 -10.55 -0.70 -11.33
C ILE A 12 -10.68 0.02 -9.99
N GLU A 13 -11.80 0.71 -9.75
CA GLU A 13 -12.09 1.37 -8.47
C GLU A 13 -12.16 0.37 -7.32
N ALA A 14 -12.82 -0.78 -7.53
CA ALA A 14 -12.84 -1.87 -6.55
C ALA A 14 -11.42 -2.42 -6.29
N GLY A 15 -10.61 -2.58 -7.34
CA GLY A 15 -9.20 -2.99 -7.22
C GLY A 15 -8.36 -1.98 -6.43
N ALA A 16 -8.52 -0.68 -6.72
CA ALA A 16 -7.86 0.42 -6.03
C ALA A 16 -8.20 0.43 -4.52
N SER A 17 -9.48 0.32 -4.18
CA SER A 17 -9.93 0.24 -2.78
C SER A 17 -9.37 -0.99 -2.07
N SER A 18 -9.33 -2.15 -2.75
CA SER A 18 -8.77 -3.38 -2.20
C SER A 18 -7.27 -3.26 -1.91
N ILE A 19 -6.51 -2.63 -2.82
CA ILE A 19 -5.08 -2.39 -2.61
C ILE A 19 -4.86 -1.41 -1.45
N ALA A 20 -5.66 -0.33 -1.35
CA ALA A 20 -5.56 0.61 -0.24
C ALA A 20 -5.79 -0.08 1.12
N ALA A 21 -6.78 -0.96 1.23
CA ALA A 21 -7.02 -1.77 2.43
C ALA A 21 -5.85 -2.74 2.72
N SER A 22 -5.26 -3.33 1.67
CA SER A 22 -4.09 -4.21 1.81
C SER A 22 -2.86 -3.46 2.32
N VAL A 23 -2.62 -2.23 1.83
CA VAL A 23 -1.55 -1.34 2.31
C VAL A 23 -1.70 -1.07 3.81
N GLN A 24 -2.91 -0.72 4.27
CA GLN A 24 -3.19 -0.48 5.68
C GLN A 24 -2.97 -1.74 6.53
N THR A 25 -3.36 -2.90 6.02
CA THR A 25 -3.16 -4.19 6.69
C THR A 25 -1.67 -4.48 6.86
N VAL A 26 -0.87 -4.29 5.81
CA VAL A 26 0.58 -4.51 5.88
C VAL A 26 1.25 -3.56 6.87
N GLN A 27 0.84 -2.28 6.90
CA GLN A 27 1.35 -1.32 7.87
C GLN A 27 1.11 -1.80 9.32
N GLY A 28 -0.09 -2.31 9.61
CA GLY A 28 -0.41 -2.88 10.92
C GLY A 28 0.46 -4.08 11.27
N LEU A 29 0.70 -4.99 10.31
CA LEU A 29 1.56 -6.16 10.50
C LEU A 29 3.03 -5.77 10.77
N LEU A 30 3.52 -4.70 10.13
CA LEU A 30 4.86 -4.17 10.39
C LEU A 30 4.99 -3.60 11.81
N ASP A 31 3.96 -2.92 12.30
CA ASP A 31 3.95 -2.40 13.66
C ASP A 31 3.87 -3.54 14.69
N GLU A 32 3.06 -4.56 14.43
CA GLU A 32 2.97 -5.76 15.26
C GLU A 32 4.29 -6.55 15.31
N GLY A 33 4.96 -6.69 14.16
CA GLY A 33 6.27 -7.34 14.10
C GLY A 33 7.34 -6.58 14.87
N LYS A 34 7.35 -5.24 14.79
CA LYS A 34 8.24 -4.38 15.58
C LYS A 34 8.02 -4.55 17.08
N GLN A 35 6.78 -4.59 17.54
CA GLN A 35 6.45 -4.83 18.95
C GLN A 35 6.86 -6.24 19.40
N SER A 36 6.69 -7.24 18.53
CA SER A 36 7.10 -8.62 18.82
C SER A 36 8.62 -8.72 18.99
N LEU A 37 9.39 -8.05 18.13
CA LEU A 37 10.84 -7.95 18.26
C LEU A 37 11.26 -7.26 19.56
N ALA A 38 10.56 -6.19 19.97
CA ALA A 38 10.84 -5.52 21.24
C ALA A 38 10.66 -6.46 22.45
N LYS A 39 9.62 -7.31 22.45
CA LYS A 39 9.42 -8.32 23.50
C LYS A 39 10.52 -9.38 23.51
N LEU A 40 11.01 -9.79 22.34
CA LEU A 40 12.10 -10.76 22.23
C LEU A 40 13.45 -10.18 22.70
N ALA A 41 13.62 -8.85 22.67
CA ALA A 41 14.80 -8.18 23.21
C ALA A 41 15.02 -8.49 24.69
N GLU A 42 13.93 -8.49 25.48
CA GLU A 42 13.95 -8.78 26.91
C GLU A 42 14.42 -10.21 27.18
N ALA A 43 14.11 -11.15 26.28
CA ALA A 43 14.54 -12.54 26.37
C ALA A 43 16.01 -12.77 25.95
N TRP A 44 16.61 -11.87 25.16
CA TRP A 44 17.96 -12.02 24.57
C TRP A 44 19.06 -11.23 25.29
N GLY A 45 18.71 -10.40 26.28
CA GLY A 45 19.58 -9.36 26.87
C GLY A 45 20.86 -9.78 27.63
N GLY A 46 21.18 -11.06 27.77
CA GLY A 46 22.38 -11.52 28.49
C GLY A 46 23.64 -11.72 27.62
N SER A 47 23.45 -12.17 26.37
CA SER A 47 24.55 -12.49 25.43
C SER A 47 24.17 -12.20 23.97
N GLY A 48 22.92 -11.82 23.70
CA GLY A 48 22.34 -11.64 22.36
C GLY A 48 22.20 -10.19 21.92
N SER A 49 22.84 -9.23 22.60
CA SER A 49 22.73 -7.78 22.27
C SER A 49 23.07 -7.48 20.81
N GLU A 50 24.16 -8.05 20.29
CA GLU A 50 24.58 -7.84 18.90
C GLU A 50 23.63 -8.51 17.91
N ALA A 51 23.20 -9.75 18.20
CA ALA A 51 22.23 -10.47 17.37
C ALA A 51 20.86 -9.76 17.35
N TYR A 52 20.44 -9.23 18.50
CA TYR A 52 19.23 -8.41 18.61
C TYR A 52 19.32 -7.14 17.78
N GLN A 53 20.42 -6.38 17.91
CA GLN A 53 20.65 -5.16 17.13
C GLN A 53 20.67 -5.46 15.62
N ALA A 54 21.28 -6.56 15.21
CA ALA A 54 21.29 -6.98 13.80
C ALA A 54 19.86 -7.26 13.29
N VAL A 55 19.06 -8.02 14.04
CA VAL A 55 17.66 -8.31 13.66
C VAL A 55 16.80 -7.05 13.68
N GLN A 56 16.99 -6.17 14.66
CA GLN A 56 16.28 -4.90 14.74
C GLN A 56 16.59 -4.01 13.52
N ASN A 57 17.86 -3.90 13.15
CA ASN A 57 18.29 -3.12 11.99
C ASN A 57 17.76 -3.69 10.67
N ASP A 58 17.82 -5.02 10.50
CA ASP A 58 17.27 -5.70 9.32
C ASP A 58 15.75 -5.51 9.21
N TRP A 59 15.03 -5.64 10.33
CA TRP A 59 13.60 -5.38 10.40
C TRP A 59 13.26 -3.94 10.01
N GLN A 60 13.94 -2.97 10.61
CA GLN A 60 13.68 -1.56 10.34
C GLN A 60 13.95 -1.23 8.86
N THR A 61 15.07 -1.71 8.31
CA THR A 61 15.42 -1.51 6.89
C THR A 61 14.35 -2.07 5.95
N LYS A 62 13.95 -3.32 6.16
CA LYS A 62 12.94 -3.98 5.31
C LYS A 62 11.56 -3.36 5.47
N SER A 63 11.20 -2.96 6.68
CA SER A 63 9.93 -2.27 6.96
C SER A 63 9.87 -0.93 6.25
N ASP A 64 10.97 -0.16 6.27
CA ASP A 64 11.04 1.14 5.61
C ASP A 64 10.96 1.00 4.09
N GLU A 65 11.69 0.03 3.51
CA GLU A 65 11.61 -0.27 2.08
C GLU A 65 10.19 -0.67 1.65
N LEU A 66 9.53 -1.51 2.44
CA LEU A 66 8.15 -1.91 2.18
C LEU A 66 7.19 -0.73 2.31
N ASN A 67 7.30 0.07 3.36
CA ASN A 67 6.47 1.27 3.55
C ASN A 67 6.62 2.24 2.38
N ASN A 68 7.85 2.50 1.92
CA ASN A 68 8.11 3.36 0.77
C ASN A 68 7.45 2.80 -0.51
N SER A 69 7.55 1.49 -0.72
CA SER A 69 6.95 0.80 -1.86
C SER A 69 5.41 0.89 -1.82
N LEU A 70 4.81 0.71 -0.64
CA LEU A 70 3.35 0.81 -0.45
C LEU A 70 2.84 2.26 -0.62
N GLN A 71 3.61 3.26 -0.16
CA GLN A 71 3.29 4.66 -0.41
C GLN A 71 3.34 4.99 -1.90
N SER A 72 4.38 4.54 -2.61
CA SER A 72 4.49 4.69 -4.06
C SER A 72 3.31 4.02 -4.79
N LEU A 73 2.91 2.83 -4.35
CA LEU A 73 1.74 2.13 -4.88
C LEU A 73 0.44 2.92 -4.64
N SER A 74 0.23 3.41 -3.42
CA SER A 74 -0.93 4.21 -3.05
C SER A 74 -1.03 5.51 -3.86
N HIS A 75 0.10 6.17 -4.08
CA HIS A 75 0.17 7.35 -4.95
C HIS A 75 -0.22 7.03 -6.39
N THR A 76 0.39 5.97 -6.96
CA THR A 76 0.10 5.52 -8.34
C THR A 76 -1.38 5.21 -8.54
N ILE A 77 -2.01 4.57 -7.56
CA ILE A 77 -3.44 4.26 -7.60
C ILE A 77 -4.29 5.52 -7.57
N THR A 78 -3.94 6.49 -6.72
CA THR A 78 -4.66 7.76 -6.61
C THR A 78 -4.58 8.56 -7.91
N GLU A 79 -3.41 8.61 -8.55
CA GLU A 79 -3.23 9.24 -9.85
C GLU A 79 -4.05 8.55 -10.95
N ALA A 80 -4.03 7.21 -10.98
CA ALA A 80 -4.83 6.44 -11.91
C ALA A 80 -6.33 6.70 -11.74
N SER A 81 -6.82 6.73 -10.50
CA SER A 81 -8.22 7.06 -10.18
C SER A 81 -8.60 8.47 -10.63
N ALA A 82 -7.73 9.47 -10.41
CA ALA A 82 -7.98 10.85 -10.82
C ALA A 82 -8.03 10.99 -12.36
N ALA A 83 -7.11 10.34 -13.08
CA ALA A 83 -7.10 10.32 -14.53
C ALA A 83 -8.37 9.65 -15.11
N MET A 84 -8.84 8.58 -14.46
CA MET A 84 -10.08 7.89 -14.83
C MET A 84 -11.31 8.77 -14.63
N ALA A 85 -11.44 9.42 -13.46
CA ALA A 85 -12.55 10.33 -13.18
C ALA A 85 -12.61 11.50 -14.19
N SER A 86 -11.45 12.07 -14.54
CA SER A 86 -11.38 13.13 -15.56
C SER A 86 -11.82 12.64 -16.94
N THR A 87 -11.50 11.40 -17.29
CA THR A 87 -11.88 10.80 -18.58
C THR A 87 -13.39 10.58 -18.64
N GLU A 88 -13.99 10.03 -17.57
CA GLU A 88 -15.43 9.82 -17.47
C GLU A 88 -16.21 11.14 -17.59
N HIS A 89 -15.79 12.19 -16.88
CA HIS A 89 -16.42 13.51 -16.99
C HIS A 89 -16.37 14.09 -18.41
N GLY A 90 -15.24 13.92 -19.11
CA GLY A 90 -15.09 14.37 -20.50
C GLY A 90 -15.99 13.62 -21.48
N VAL A 91 -16.08 12.30 -21.33
CA VAL A 91 -16.94 11.44 -22.17
C VAL A 91 -18.41 11.72 -21.90
N SER A 92 -18.83 11.75 -20.63
CA SER A 92 -20.19 12.07 -20.22
C SER A 92 -20.63 13.44 -20.75
N GLY A 93 -19.76 14.45 -20.68
CA GLY A 93 -20.03 15.79 -21.23
C GLY A 93 -20.12 15.84 -22.76
N MET A 94 -19.47 14.94 -23.48
CA MET A 94 -19.52 14.86 -24.95
C MET A 94 -20.77 14.12 -25.48
N PHE A 95 -21.31 13.16 -24.72
CA PHE A 95 -22.42 12.31 -25.17
C PHE A 95 -23.74 12.52 -24.41
N GLY A 96 -23.71 13.21 -23.27
CA GLY A 96 -24.89 13.54 -22.46
C GLY A 96 -25.51 14.90 -22.75
N GLY A 97 -24.97 15.66 -23.71
CA GLY A 97 -25.49 16.95 -24.20
C GLY A 97 -26.21 16.83 -25.53
#